data_AF-A0A920NBF2-F1
#
_entry.id   AF-A0A920NBF2-F1
#
_cell.length_a   1.000
_cell.length_b   1.000
_cell.length_c   1.000
_cell.angle_alpha   90.00
_cell.angle_beta   90.00
_cell.angle_gamma   90.00
#
_symmetry.space_group_name_H-M   'P 1'
#
loop_
_entity.id
_entity.type
_entity.pdbx_description
1 polymer ?
#
loop_
_entity_poly.entity_id
_entity_poly.type
_entity_poly.pdbx_seq_one_letter_code
_entity_poly.pdbx_strand_id
1 'polypeptide(L)'
;MAYVEMLERDFERFEQAFIRADVMPLGSGALAGLPYNIDRDYSAKLLNFGAISRNSMDAVSDRDFLIDYLSAASICAMHLSRLAEEIVIWSTEEFSIIKLPPEYTTGSSIMPQKKKS
;
A
#
# COMPACT_ATOMS: atom_id res chain seq x y z
N MET A 1 -14.23 -12.58 -11.82
CA MET A 1 -13.76 -11.21 -12.14
C MET A 1 -14.03 -10.18 -11.05
N ALA A 2 -14.99 -10.35 -10.12
CA ALA A 2 -15.30 -9.34 -9.10
C ALA A 2 -14.09 -8.85 -8.27
N TYR A 3 -13.18 -9.74 -7.87
CA TYR A 3 -11.96 -9.36 -7.14
C TYR A 3 -10.90 -8.66 -8.00
N VAL A 4 -10.86 -8.96 -9.31
CA VAL A 4 -9.95 -8.27 -10.24
C VAL A 4 -10.31 -6.79 -10.28
N GLU A 5 -11.60 -6.48 -10.47
CA GLU A 5 -12.12 -5.11 -10.45
C GLU A 5 -11.83 -4.37 -9.13
N MET A 6 -11.88 -5.08 -7.99
CA MET A 6 -11.51 -4.50 -6.69
C MET A 6 -10.03 -4.13 -6.63
N LEU A 7 -9.16 -5.05 -7.04
CA LEU A 7 -7.71 -4.87 -6.99
C LEU A 7 -7.20 -3.88 -8.05
N GLU A 8 -7.86 -3.77 -9.21
CA GLU A 8 -7.55 -2.74 -10.21
C GLU A 8 -7.79 -1.34 -9.64
N ARG A 9 -8.93 -1.13 -8.95
CA ARG A 9 -9.16 0.14 -8.24
C ARG A 9 -8.16 0.40 -7.13
N ASP A 10 -7.66 -0.65 -6.47
CA ASP A 10 -6.63 -0.48 -5.44
C ASP A 10 -5.28 -0.10 -6.05
N PHE A 11 -4.93 -0.68 -7.20
CA PHE A 11 -3.75 -0.30 -7.97
C PHE A 11 -3.80 1.18 -8.35
N GLU A 12 -4.94 1.65 -8.88
CA GLU A 12 -5.14 3.08 -9.18
C GLU A 12 -4.95 3.96 -7.94
N ARG A 13 -5.48 3.56 -6.77
CA ARG A 13 -5.29 4.31 -5.50
C ARG A 13 -3.82 4.41 -5.12
N PHE A 14 -3.07 3.31 -5.22
CA PHE A 14 -1.64 3.32 -4.92
C PHE A 14 -0.84 4.18 -5.90
N GLU A 15 -1.20 4.15 -7.19
CA GLU A 15 -0.58 5.02 -8.19
C GLU A 15 -0.82 6.49 -7.87
N GLN A 16 -2.05 6.87 -7.52
CA GLN A 16 -2.36 8.24 -7.11
C GLN A 16 -1.64 8.66 -5.83
N ALA A 17 -1.57 7.78 -4.83
CA ALA A 17 -0.82 8.03 -3.59
C ALA A 17 0.68 8.22 -3.87
N PHE A 18 1.25 7.41 -4.77
CA PHE A 18 2.64 7.54 -5.20
C PHE A 18 2.90 8.88 -5.89
N ILE A 19 2.08 9.27 -6.87
CA ILE A 19 2.22 10.54 -7.59
C ILE A 19 2.17 11.73 -6.63
N ARG A 20 1.30 11.69 -5.61
CA ARG A 20 1.21 12.75 -4.59
C ARG A 20 2.39 12.78 -3.64
N ALA A 21 2.96 11.61 -3.32
CA ALA A 21 4.16 11.49 -2.50
C ALA A 21 5.45 11.94 -3.24
N ASP A 22 5.41 12.04 -4.57
CA ASP A 22 6.55 12.35 -5.44
C ASP A 22 6.90 13.86 -5.46
N VAL A 23 7.02 14.45 -4.28
CA VAL A 23 7.36 15.86 -4.07
C VAL A 23 8.52 15.96 -3.10
N MET A 24 9.67 16.46 -3.57
CA MET A 24 10.89 16.55 -2.77
C MET A 24 10.81 17.67 -1.70
N PRO A 25 10.91 17.34 -0.40
CA PRO A 25 10.89 18.35 0.67
C PRO A 25 12.29 18.90 0.98
N LEU A 26 13.36 18.26 0.48
CA LEU A 26 14.74 18.65 0.74
C LEU A 26 14.97 20.11 0.32
N GLY A 27 15.63 20.86 1.20
CA GLY A 27 15.84 22.31 1.06
C GLY A 27 14.87 23.18 1.85
N SER A 28 13.87 22.60 2.50
CA SER A 28 12.90 23.35 3.33
C SER A 28 13.44 23.75 4.71
N GLY A 29 14.60 23.24 5.11
CA GLY A 29 15.20 23.51 6.42
C GLY A 29 14.27 23.06 7.56
N ALA A 30 14.27 23.80 8.66
CA ALA A 30 13.35 23.52 9.78
C ALA A 30 11.90 23.95 9.48
N LEU A 31 11.70 25.05 8.74
CA LEU A 31 10.37 25.55 8.30
C LEU A 31 10.45 26.71 7.29
N ALA A 32 11.53 27.49 7.27
CA ALA A 32 11.66 28.73 6.48
C ALA A 32 12.63 28.63 5.29
N GLY A 33 13.01 27.42 4.89
CA GLY A 33 14.06 27.19 3.91
C GLY A 33 15.46 27.20 4.52
N LEU A 34 16.47 27.06 3.66
CA LEU A 34 17.88 27.19 4.02
C LEU A 34 18.39 28.61 3.76
N PRO A 35 19.36 29.11 4.56
CA PRO A 35 19.97 30.42 4.32
C PRO A 35 20.95 30.44 3.13
N TYR A 36 21.21 29.28 2.52
CA TYR A 36 22.10 29.11 1.38
C TYR A 36 21.31 28.94 0.10
N ASN A 37 21.84 29.46 -1.01
CA ASN A 37 21.22 29.33 -2.33
C ASN A 37 21.49 27.93 -2.92
N ILE A 38 20.69 26.95 -2.53
CA ILE A 38 20.77 25.59 -3.07
C ILE A 38 19.91 25.43 -4.32
N ASP A 39 20.40 24.66 -5.29
CA ASP A 39 19.60 24.25 -6.45
C ASP A 39 18.74 23.03 -6.08
N ARG A 40 17.47 23.30 -5.79
CA ARG A 40 16.49 22.26 -5.42
C ARG A 40 16.07 21.42 -6.61
N ASP A 41 16.02 21.99 -7.82
CA ASP A 41 15.70 21.25 -9.04
C ASP A 41 16.80 20.24 -9.38
N TYR A 42 18.07 20.62 -9.21
CA TYR A 42 19.19 19.71 -9.35
C TYR A 42 19.14 18.58 -8.32
N SER A 43 18.82 18.90 -7.07
CA SER A 43 18.68 17.91 -5.99
C SER A 43 17.53 16.93 -6.27
N ALA A 44 16.39 17.42 -6.77
CA ALA A 44 15.24 16.57 -7.14
C ALA A 44 15.59 15.59 -8.25
N LYS A 45 16.35 16.04 -9.27
CA LYS A 45 16.86 15.15 -10.33
C LYS A 45 17.80 14.07 -9.80
N LEU A 46 18.70 14.42 -8.87
CA LEU A 46 19.62 13.44 -8.26
C LEU A 46 18.90 12.40 -7.40
N LEU A 47 17.84 12.82 -6.70
CA LEU A 47 17.04 11.97 -5.83
C LEU A 47 15.85 11.29 -6.55
N ASN A 48 15.69 11.57 -7.84
CA ASN A 48 14.64 11.03 -8.70
C ASN A 48 13.21 11.36 -8.22
N PHE A 49 13.00 12.61 -7.79
CA PHE A 49 11.67 13.15 -7.52
C PHE A 49 11.10 13.87 -8.74
N GLY A 50 9.80 13.74 -8.97
CA GLY A 50 9.07 14.39 -10.07
C GLY A 50 8.79 15.88 -9.85
N ALA A 51 8.74 16.34 -8.59
CA ALA A 51 8.50 17.74 -8.25
C ALA A 51 9.26 18.19 -6.99
N ILE A 52 9.34 19.51 -6.79
CA ILE A 52 9.84 20.12 -5.55
C ILE A 52 8.70 20.75 -4.75
N SER A 53 8.78 20.68 -3.43
CA SER A 53 7.78 21.36 -2.59
C SER A 53 7.81 22.88 -2.78
N ARG A 54 6.63 23.50 -2.85
CA ARG A 54 6.48 24.94 -3.15
C ARG A 54 6.54 25.84 -1.92
N ASN A 55 6.31 25.28 -0.75
CA ASN A 55 6.30 26.00 0.52
C ASN A 55 7.06 25.19 1.57
N SER A 56 7.99 25.82 2.26
CA SER A 56 8.86 25.15 3.23
C SER A 56 8.14 24.77 4.53
N MET A 57 7.15 25.56 4.98
CA MET A 57 6.38 25.25 6.18
C MET A 57 5.47 24.04 5.93
N ASP A 58 4.79 24.04 4.78
CA ASP A 58 4.01 22.90 4.29
C ASP A 58 4.87 21.62 4.25
N ALA A 59 5.99 21.65 3.52
CA ALA A 59 6.85 20.49 3.29
C ALA A 59 7.42 19.83 4.56
N VAL A 60 7.66 20.58 5.64
CA VAL A 60 8.17 19.99 6.90
C VAL A 60 7.04 19.40 7.75
N SER A 61 5.83 19.96 7.65
CA SER A 61 4.65 19.51 8.39
C SER A 61 3.81 18.45 7.66
N ASP A 62 3.93 18.37 6.34
CA ASP A 62 3.09 17.52 5.48
C ASP A 62 3.27 16.04 5.80
N ARG A 63 2.15 15.35 6.01
CA ARG A 63 2.05 13.89 6.21
C ARG A 63 0.89 13.30 5.41
N ASP A 64 0.30 14.06 4.48
CA ASP A 64 -0.85 13.64 3.71
C ASP A 64 -0.50 12.43 2.85
N PHE A 65 0.72 12.37 2.31
CA PHE A 65 1.22 11.22 1.55
C PHE A 65 1.20 9.90 2.36
N LEU A 66 1.42 9.96 3.67
CA LEU A 66 1.31 8.77 4.54
C LEU A 66 -0.16 8.37 4.74
N ILE A 67 -1.04 9.35 4.91
CA ILE A 67 -2.47 9.12 5.09
C ILE A 67 -3.08 8.54 3.81
N ASP A 68 -2.73 9.08 2.65
CA ASP A 68 -3.14 8.57 1.33
C ASP A 68 -2.69 7.13 1.14
N TYR A 69 -1.42 6.81 1.46
CA TYR A 69 -0.92 5.43 1.42
C TYR A 69 -1.65 4.50 2.38
N LEU A 70 -1.83 4.90 3.64
CA LEU A 70 -2.50 4.08 4.65
C LEU A 70 -3.98 3.86 4.31
N SER A 71 -4.63 4.85 3.71
CA SER A 71 -6.01 4.72 3.22
C SER A 71 -6.09 3.68 2.09
N ALA A 72 -5.22 3.79 1.07
CA ALA A 72 -5.14 2.82 -0.01
C ALA A 72 -4.85 1.39 0.50
N ALA A 73 -3.89 1.25 1.41
CA ALA A 73 -3.54 -0.02 2.04
C ALA A 73 -4.69 -0.61 2.86
N SER A 74 -5.42 0.20 3.61
CA SER A 74 -6.55 -0.26 4.42
C SER A 74 -7.71 -0.77 3.56
N ILE A 75 -7.99 -0.09 2.44
CA ILE A 75 -9.02 -0.52 1.48
C ILE A 75 -8.61 -1.82 0.80
N CYS A 76 -7.36 -1.92 0.35
CA CYS A 76 -6.82 -3.16 -0.24
C CYS A 76 -6.91 -4.33 0.75
N ALA A 77 -6.52 -4.11 2.01
CA ALA A 77 -6.63 -5.12 3.07
C ALA A 77 -8.08 -5.59 3.29
N MET A 78 -9.06 -4.68 3.20
CA MET A 78 -10.48 -5.02 3.26
C MET A 78 -10.94 -5.86 2.05
N HIS A 79 -10.45 -5.59 0.84
CA HIS A 79 -10.77 -6.42 -0.33
C HIS A 79 -10.16 -7.82 -0.20
N LEU A 80 -8.91 -7.90 0.26
CA LEU A 80 -8.22 -9.17 0.51
C LEU A 80 -8.87 -9.98 1.63
N SER A 81 -9.38 -9.33 2.69
CA SER A 81 -10.08 -10.04 3.77
C SER A 81 -11.37 -10.69 3.29
N ARG A 82 -12.11 -10.03 2.38
CA ARG A 82 -13.31 -10.62 1.75
C ARG A 82 -12.98 -11.83 0.88
N LEU A 83 -11.90 -11.75 0.09
CA LEU A 83 -11.44 -12.88 -0.71
C LEU A 83 -11.00 -14.04 0.18
N ALA A 84 -10.27 -13.74 1.26
CA ALA A 84 -9.83 -14.75 2.22
C ALA A 84 -11.03 -15.45 2.87
N GLU A 85 -12.06 -14.71 3.28
CA GLU A 85 -13.28 -15.27 3.87
C GLU A 85 -13.98 -16.26 2.91
N GLU A 86 -14.10 -15.91 1.62
CA GLU A 86 -14.66 -16.82 0.63
C GLU A 86 -13.82 -18.08 0.46
N ILE A 87 -12.49 -17.96 0.41
CA ILE A 87 -11.58 -19.11 0.31
C ILE A 87 -11.73 -20.02 1.54
N VAL A 88 -11.80 -19.44 2.75
CA VAL A 88 -12.00 -20.18 3.99
C VAL A 88 -13.31 -20.97 3.92
N ILE A 89 -14.43 -20.31 3.61
CA ILE A 89 -15.76 -20.95 3.53
C ILE A 89 -15.80 -22.03 2.45
N TRP A 90 -15.26 -21.78 1.26
CA TRP A 90 -15.27 -22.75 0.17
C TRP A 90 -14.40 -23.98 0.43
N SER A 91 -13.41 -23.84 1.30
CA SER A 91 -12.48 -24.93 1.67
C SER A 91 -12.96 -25.81 2.83
N THR A 92 -14.07 -25.46 3.49
CA THR A 92 -14.60 -26.29 4.59
C THR A 92 -15.19 -27.60 4.07
N GLU A 93 -15.32 -28.61 4.94
CA GLU A 93 -15.86 -29.91 4.56
C GLU A 93 -17.34 -29.82 4.15
N GLU A 94 -18.11 -28.93 4.76
CA GLU A 94 -19.54 -28.73 4.48
C GLU A 94 -19.79 -28.22 3.06
N PHE A 95 -18.91 -27.37 2.53
CA PHE A 95 -19.03 -26.81 1.19
C PHE A 95 -18.19 -27.58 0.17
N SER A 96 -16.94 -27.90 0.49
CA SER A 96 -16.01 -28.68 -0.34
C SER A 96 -15.92 -28.21 -1.81
N ILE A 97 -16.02 -26.90 -2.05
CA ILE A 97 -16.02 -26.32 -3.40
C ILE A 97 -14.59 -26.27 -3.96
N ILE A 98 -13.62 -25.96 -3.10
CA ILE A 98 -12.20 -25.89 -3.48
C ILE A 98 -11.34 -26.77 -2.56
N LYS A 99 -10.19 -27.20 -3.06
CA LYS A 99 -9.16 -27.89 -2.27
C LYS A 99 -7.84 -27.16 -2.39
N LEU A 100 -7.35 -26.63 -1.27
CA LEU A 100 -6.10 -25.89 -1.25
C LEU A 100 -4.87 -26.83 -1.27
N PRO A 101 -3.80 -26.46 -1.99
CA PRO A 101 -2.57 -27.23 -2.00
C PRO A 101 -1.89 -27.30 -0.62
N PRO A 102 -1.15 -28.38 -0.30
CA PRO A 102 -0.42 -28.51 0.97
C PRO A 102 0.60 -27.38 1.21
N GLU A 103 1.15 -26.79 0.16
CA GLU A 103 2.15 -25.73 0.23
C GLU A 103 1.58 -24.42 0.80
N TYR A 104 0.26 -24.24 0.71
CA TYR A 104 -0.47 -23.06 1.17
C TYR A 104 -1.40 -23.34 2.36
N THR A 105 -1.31 -24.54 2.95
CA THR A 105 -2.16 -24.94 4.08
C THR A 105 -1.34 -25.57 5.19
N THR A 106 -1.84 -25.48 6.42
CA THR A 106 -1.21 -26.15 7.56
C THR A 106 -2.08 -27.30 8.07
N GLY A 107 -1.47 -28.42 8.43
CA GLY A 107 -2.16 -29.56 9.02
C GLY A 107 -2.20 -29.48 10.54
N SER A 108 -3.17 -30.13 11.16
CA SER A 108 -3.10 -30.43 12.59
C SER A 108 -2.24 -31.70 12.82
N SER A 109 -1.33 -31.64 13.79
CA SER A 109 -0.56 -32.82 14.22
C SER A 109 -1.42 -33.90 14.90
N ILE A 110 -2.59 -33.51 15.45
CA ILE A 110 -3.52 -34.41 16.16
C ILE A 110 -4.60 -34.95 15.21
N MET A 111 -4.98 -34.17 14.20
CA MET A 111 -6.03 -34.52 13.24
C MET A 111 -5.47 -34.44 11.80
N PRO A 112 -4.90 -35.54 11.27
CA PRO A 112 -4.24 -35.54 9.96
C PRO A 112 -5.13 -35.12 8.79
N GLN A 113 -6.44 -35.36 8.91
CA GLN A 113 -7.45 -34.96 7.93
C GLN A 113 -7.77 -33.46 7.97
N LYS A 114 -7.52 -32.78 9.10
CA LYS A 114 -7.87 -31.37 9.29
C LYS A 114 -6.78 -30.47 8.72
N LYS A 115 -7.06 -29.90 7.56
CA LYS A 115 -6.25 -28.83 6.95
C LYS A 115 -6.82 -27.47 7.32
N LYS A 116 -5.94 -26.53 7.67
CA LYS A 116 -6.27 -25.12 7.90
C LYS A 116 -5.83 -24.33 6.67
N SER A 117 -6.80 -23.68 6.04
CA SER A 117 -6.63 -22.55 5.12
C SER A 117 -5.97 -21.37 5.82
#